data_AF-A0A935J692-F1
#
_entry.id   AF-A0A935J692-F1
#
_cell.length_a   1.000
_cell.length_b   1.000
_cell.length_c   1.000
_cell.angle_alpha   90.00
_cell.angle_beta   90.00
_cell.angle_gamma   90.00
#
_symmetry.space_group_name_H-M   'P 1'
#
loop_
_entity.id
_entity.type
_entity.pdbx_description
1 polymer ?
#
loop_
_entity_poly.entity_id
_entity_poly.type
_entity_poly.pdbx_seq_one_letter_code
_entity_poly.pdbx_strand_id
1 'polypeptide(L)'
;MTMKDEDSTPLIGIVGPCGSGKSTLMRGLETHGYRCRHIAQEHSYVKHMWQVITNPDILIFLHSSFENSTQRRKLNWSTADYEEQQRRLSHAREHAHIVIDTDLLNPDDVLARALTFLKEFIQ
;
A
#
# COMPACT_ATOMS: atom_id res chain seq x y z
N MET A 1 -26.82 -17.02 -16.83
CA MET A 1 -27.17 -16.69 -15.43
C MET A 1 -26.08 -17.29 -14.58
N THR A 2 -25.02 -16.54 -14.34
CA THR A 2 -23.84 -17.00 -13.61
C THR A 2 -23.95 -16.41 -12.22
N MET A 3 -23.93 -17.30 -11.22
CA MET A 3 -24.01 -17.00 -9.81
C MET A 3 -22.95 -15.95 -9.46
N LYS A 4 -23.36 -14.84 -8.83
CA LYS A 4 -22.41 -13.91 -8.21
C LYS A 4 -21.78 -14.67 -7.05
N ASP A 5 -20.46 -14.83 -7.09
CA ASP A 5 -19.68 -15.32 -5.94
C ASP A 5 -19.85 -14.31 -4.78
N GLU A 6 -20.79 -14.59 -3.87
CA GLU A 6 -21.10 -13.75 -2.69
C GLU A 6 -20.12 -13.96 -1.51
N ASP A 7 -19.09 -14.81 -1.64
CA ASP A 7 -18.24 -15.24 -0.50
C ASP A 7 -16.73 -14.92 -0.64
N SER A 8 -16.32 -14.11 -1.63
CA SER A 8 -14.91 -13.74 -1.77
C SER A 8 -14.63 -12.41 -1.07
N THR A 9 -14.12 -12.46 0.16
CA THR A 9 -13.57 -11.26 0.83
C THR A 9 -12.52 -10.60 -0.06
N PRO A 10 -12.63 -9.28 -0.35
CA PRO A 10 -11.78 -8.60 -1.33
C PRO A 10 -10.31 -8.63 -0.90
N LEU A 11 -9.42 -8.88 -1.86
CA LEU A 11 -7.98 -8.85 -1.65
C LEU A 11 -7.48 -7.40 -1.70
N ILE A 12 -6.90 -6.95 -0.59
CA ILE A 12 -6.32 -5.61 -0.46
C ILE A 12 -4.82 -5.67 -0.72
N GLY A 13 -4.37 -5.03 -1.79
CA GLY A 13 -2.97 -4.81 -2.11
C GLY A 13 -2.43 -3.55 -1.44
N ILE A 14 -1.28 -3.65 -0.76
CA ILE A 14 -0.64 -2.51 -0.08
C ILE A 14 0.71 -2.25 -0.74
N VAL A 15 0.90 -1.04 -1.27
CA VAL A 15 2.08 -0.63 -2.06
C VAL A 15 2.61 0.73 -1.59
N GLY A 16 3.89 1.02 -1.81
CA GLY A 16 4.52 2.28 -1.37
C GLY A 16 6.03 2.13 -1.20
N PRO A 17 6.79 3.21 -0.89
CA PRO A 17 8.23 3.15 -0.73
C PRO A 17 8.63 2.36 0.52
N CYS A 18 9.90 1.98 0.61
CA CYS A 18 10.41 1.38 1.84
C CYS A 18 10.31 2.36 3.01
N GLY A 19 9.91 1.87 4.19
CA GLY A 19 9.73 2.71 5.37
C GLY A 19 8.33 3.34 5.51
N SER A 20 7.45 3.22 4.51
CA SER A 20 6.09 3.77 4.55
C SER A 20 5.11 3.03 5.48
N GLY A 21 5.52 1.92 6.11
CA GLY A 21 4.68 1.20 7.08
C GLY A 21 3.79 0.11 6.48
N LYS A 22 4.04 -0.35 5.25
CA LYS A 22 3.23 -1.40 4.57
C LYS A 22 2.96 -2.64 5.43
N SER A 23 3.98 -3.22 6.05
CA SER A 23 3.84 -4.42 6.89
C SER A 23 3.03 -4.15 8.15
N THR A 24 3.16 -2.95 8.72
CA THR A 24 2.41 -2.54 9.91
C THR A 24 0.93 -2.39 9.59
N LEU A 25 0.60 -1.71 8.48
CA LEU A 25 -0.77 -1.58 8.04
C LEU A 25 -1.39 -2.94 7.70
N MET A 26 -0.67 -3.81 6.98
CA MET A 26 -1.11 -5.16 6.63
C MET A 26 -1.54 -5.94 7.88
N ARG A 27 -0.69 -5.99 8.91
CA ARG A 27 -1.00 -6.69 10.17
C ARG A 27 -2.20 -6.10 10.90
N GLY A 28 -2.33 -4.77 10.89
CA GLY A 28 -3.47 -4.08 11.47
C GLY A 28 -4.78 -4.45 10.77
N LEU A 29 -4.80 -4.43 9.44
CA LEU A 29 -5.96 -4.79 8.63
C LEU A 29 -6.33 -6.28 8.77
N GLU A 30 -5.33 -7.18 8.79
CA GLU A 30 -5.55 -8.62 9.02
C GLU A 30 -6.21 -8.90 10.37
N THR A 31 -5.86 -8.14 11.41
CA THR A 31 -6.50 -8.23 12.74
C THR A 31 -7.98 -7.82 12.71
N HIS A 32 -8.39 -7.02 11.72
CA HIS A 32 -9.77 -6.61 11.49
C HIS A 32 -10.50 -7.50 10.47
N GLY A 33 -9.91 -8.64 10.07
CA GLY A 33 -10.55 -9.63 9.19
C GLY A 33 -10.35 -9.38 7.70
N TYR A 34 -9.53 -8.41 7.30
CA TYR A 34 -9.25 -8.12 5.89
C TYR A 34 -8.15 -9.03 5.33
N ARG A 35 -8.35 -9.51 4.09
CA ARG A 35 -7.33 -10.24 3.34
C ARG A 35 -6.38 -9.26 2.68
N CYS A 36 -5.12 -9.24 3.10
CA CYS A 36 -4.15 -8.27 2.63
C CYS A 36 -2.92 -8.92 1.99
N ARG A 37 -2.26 -8.19 1.08
CA ARG A 37 -0.95 -8.55 0.54
C ARG A 37 -0.12 -7.30 0.33
N HIS A 38 1.05 -7.24 0.96
CA HIS A 38 2.02 -6.18 0.63
C HIS A 38 2.68 -6.48 -0.71
N ILE A 39 2.95 -5.43 -1.48
CA ILE A 39 3.52 -5.52 -2.83
C ILE A 39 4.83 -4.73 -2.83
N ALA A 40 5.94 -5.45 -3.03
CA ALA A 40 7.30 -4.91 -3.07
C ALA A 40 7.64 -4.25 -4.43
N GLN A 41 6.73 -3.43 -4.97
CA GLN A 41 6.83 -2.78 -6.28
C GLN A 41 8.04 -1.85 -6.38
N GLU A 42 8.48 -1.27 -5.25
CA GLU A 42 9.65 -0.40 -5.17
C GLU A 42 10.96 -1.10 -5.58
N HIS A 43 10.97 -2.43 -5.60
CA HIS A 43 12.13 -3.24 -6.01
C HIS A 43 12.01 -3.79 -7.43
N SER A 44 10.97 -3.41 -8.19
CA SER A 44 10.73 -3.92 -9.54
C SER A 44 10.69 -2.82 -10.59
N TYR A 45 11.29 -3.11 -11.75
CA TYR A 45 11.24 -2.26 -12.94
C TYR A 45 9.94 -2.43 -13.75
N VAL A 46 9.17 -3.49 -13.48
CA VAL A 46 7.90 -3.76 -14.16
C VAL A 46 6.80 -2.94 -13.51
N LYS A 47 6.36 -1.87 -14.18
CA LYS A 47 5.39 -0.89 -13.63
C LYS A 47 4.04 -1.49 -13.20
N HIS A 48 3.58 -2.52 -13.90
CA HIS A 48 2.30 -3.21 -13.65
C HIS A 48 2.48 -4.50 -12.83
N MET A 49 3.64 -4.71 -12.18
CA MET A 49 3.91 -5.93 -11.41
C MET A 49 2.85 -6.18 -10.33
N TRP A 50 2.34 -5.12 -9.70
CA TRP A 50 1.27 -5.22 -8.71
C TRP A 50 -0.01 -5.87 -9.28
N GLN A 51 -0.35 -5.61 -10.55
CA GLN A 51 -1.49 -6.23 -11.24
C GLN A 51 -1.21 -7.71 -11.57
N VAL A 52 0.02 -8.05 -11.93
CA VAL A 52 0.34 -9.42 -12.39
C VAL A 52 0.59 -10.38 -11.24
N ILE A 53 1.29 -9.95 -10.18
CA ILE A 53 1.70 -10.83 -9.07
C ILE A 53 0.59 -10.94 -8.01
N THR A 54 -0.19 -9.88 -7.83
CA THR A 54 -1.20 -9.82 -6.76
C THR A 54 -2.62 -9.64 -7.29
N ASN A 55 -2.80 -8.81 -8.33
CA ASN A 55 -4.11 -8.48 -8.90
C ASN A 55 -5.17 -8.16 -7.82
N PRO A 56 -4.92 -7.16 -6.94
CA PRO A 56 -5.81 -6.89 -5.82
C PRO A 56 -7.12 -6.25 -6.29
N ASP A 57 -8.21 -6.56 -5.59
CA ASP A 57 -9.50 -5.90 -5.77
C ASP A 57 -9.45 -4.44 -5.32
N ILE A 58 -8.67 -4.16 -4.26
CA ILE A 58 -8.47 -2.82 -3.69
C ILE A 58 -6.97 -2.56 -3.54
N LEU A 59 -6.50 -1.41 -4.04
CA LEU A 59 -5.10 -1.01 -3.95
C LEU A 59 -4.94 0.22 -3.04
N ILE A 60 -4.22 0.04 -1.93
CA ILE A 60 -3.86 1.10 -0.97
C ILE A 60 -2.41 1.49 -1.23
N PHE A 61 -2.19 2.77 -1.53
CA PHE A 61 -0.85 3.34 -1.65
C PHE A 61 -0.46 4.09 -0.39
N LEU A 62 0.68 3.74 0.20
CA LEU A 62 1.28 4.49 1.29
C LEU A 62 2.36 5.41 0.74
N HIS A 63 2.22 6.71 0.99
CA HIS A 63 3.24 7.70 0.70
C HIS A 63 4.07 7.97 1.97
N SER A 64 5.38 8.16 1.79
CA SER A 64 6.27 8.69 2.81
C SER A 64 7.37 9.48 2.14
N SER A 65 7.75 10.61 2.71
CA SER A 65 8.89 11.40 2.27
C SER A 65 10.21 10.70 2.52
N PHE A 66 11.24 11.18 1.81
CA PHE A 66 12.62 10.74 1.99
C PHE A 66 13.10 10.94 3.44
N GLU A 67 12.77 12.08 4.04
CA GLU A 67 13.16 12.43 5.40
C GLU A 67 12.58 11.45 6.42
N ASN A 68 11.29 11.13 6.33
CA ASN A 68 10.68 10.17 7.25
C ASN A 68 11.13 8.74 6.99
N SER A 69 11.35 8.38 5.72
CA SER A 69 11.85 7.05 5.36
C SER A 69 13.25 6.79 5.94
N THR A 70 14.13 7.81 5.91
CA THR A 70 15.51 7.75 6.44
C THR A 70 15.59 7.87 7.96
N GLN A 71 14.65 8.57 8.60
CA GLN A 71 14.56 8.60 10.06
C GLN A 71 14.05 7.27 10.64
N ARG A 72 13.02 6.68 10.04
CA ARG A 72 12.38 5.43 10.54
C ARG A 72 13.24 4.19 10.31
N ARG A 73 13.92 4.13 9.17
CA ARG A 73 14.93 3.12 8.88
C ARG A 73 16.18 3.90 8.57
N LYS A 74 17.28 3.71 9.33
CA LYS A 74 18.60 4.27 9.02
C LYS A 74 19.12 3.75 7.68
N LEU A 75 18.50 4.19 6.59
CA LEU A 75 18.75 3.75 5.24
C LEU A 75 19.96 4.54 4.73
N ASN A 76 20.98 3.82 4.26
CA ASN A 76 22.14 4.42 3.60
C ASN A 76 21.78 4.83 2.16
N TRP A 77 20.66 5.53 1.96
CA TRP A 77 20.11 5.83 0.64
C TRP A 77 20.34 7.29 0.26
N SER A 78 20.58 7.50 -1.02
CA SER A 78 20.61 8.83 -1.63
C SER A 78 19.19 9.29 -2.00
N THR A 79 19.04 10.58 -2.24
CA THR A 79 17.80 11.14 -2.81
C THR A 79 17.45 10.48 -4.15
N ALA A 80 18.46 10.10 -4.96
CA ALA A 80 18.26 9.40 -6.22
C ALA A 80 17.63 8.00 -6.04
N ASP A 81 18.00 7.28 -4.98
CA ASP A 81 17.39 5.98 -4.67
C ASP A 81 15.90 6.12 -4.32
N TYR A 82 15.55 7.20 -3.63
CA TYR A 82 14.15 7.52 -3.33
C TYR A 82 13.37 7.92 -4.58
N GLU A 83 13.92 8.80 -5.42
CA GLU A 83 13.32 9.19 -6.69
C GLU A 83 13.07 7.99 -7.60
N GLU A 84 14.00 7.04 -7.66
CA GLU A 84 13.84 5.82 -8.43
C GLU A 84 12.72 4.92 -7.88
N GLN A 85 12.55 4.83 -6.56
CA GLN A 85 11.38 4.15 -5.99
C GLN A 85 10.08 4.83 -6.36
N GLN A 86 10.03 6.15 -6.25
CA GLN A 86 8.84 6.92 -6.63
C GLN A 86 8.51 6.71 -8.12
N ARG A 87 9.52 6.66 -8.99
CA ARG A 87 9.34 6.34 -10.41
C ARG A 87 8.77 4.94 -10.62
N ARG A 88 9.28 3.91 -9.93
CA ARG A 88 8.76 2.53 -10.01
C ARG A 88 7.34 2.40 -9.47
N LEU A 89 7.02 3.20 -8.47
CA LEU A 89 5.74 3.23 -7.77
C LEU A 89 4.68 4.08 -8.47
N SER A 90 5.07 4.95 -9.41
CA SER A 90 4.17 5.89 -10.13
C SER A 90 2.88 5.23 -10.63
N HIS A 91 3.01 4.13 -11.36
CA HIS A 91 1.86 3.40 -11.90
C HIS A 91 0.96 2.85 -10.79
N ALA A 92 1.51 2.29 -9.71
CA ALA A 92 0.70 1.83 -8.60
C ALA A 92 0.01 2.98 -7.86
N ARG A 93 0.64 4.16 -7.78
CA ARG A 93 0.06 5.37 -7.19
C ARG A 93 -1.09 5.92 -8.01
N GLU A 94 -0.95 5.97 -9.33
CA GLU A 94 -1.98 6.46 -10.27
C GLU A 94 -3.24 5.59 -10.26
N HIS A 95 -3.08 4.29 -10.00
CA HIS A 95 -4.17 3.31 -9.96
C HIS A 95 -4.63 2.96 -8.53
N ALA A 96 -4.12 3.65 -7.52
CA ALA A 96 -4.52 3.40 -6.14
C ALA A 96 -5.96 3.87 -5.89
N HIS A 97 -6.71 3.09 -5.13
CA HIS A 97 -8.06 3.46 -4.69
C HIS A 97 -7.99 4.51 -3.57
N ILE A 98 -6.94 4.44 -2.75
CA ILE A 98 -6.61 5.46 -1.76
C ILE A 98 -5.09 5.65 -1.68
N VAL A 99 -4.68 6.91 -1.53
CA VAL A 99 -3.31 7.30 -1.20
C VAL A 99 -3.32 7.84 0.23
N ILE A 100 -2.53 7.23 1.12
CA ILE A 100 -2.38 7.66 2.51
C ILE A 100 -0.98 8.23 2.70
N ASP A 101 -0.90 9.51 3.03
CA ASP A 101 0.35 10.14 3.47
C ASP A 101 0.64 9.73 4.92
N THR A 102 1.78 9.08 5.12
CA THR A 102 2.18 8.52 6.42
C THR A 102 3.15 9.40 7.19
N ASP A 103 3.48 10.58 6.66
CA ASP A 103 4.55 11.42 7.20
C ASP A 103 4.24 11.97 8.58
N LEU A 104 3.01 12.42 8.79
CA LEU A 104 2.54 13.00 10.05
C LEU A 104 1.62 12.06 10.82
N LEU A 105 1.45 10.83 10.33
CA LEU A 105 0.55 9.84 10.93
C LEU A 105 1.34 8.80 11.70
N ASN A 106 0.82 8.46 12.88
CA ASN A 106 1.27 7.26 13.59
C ASN A 106 0.62 6.01 12.96
N PRO A 107 1.09 4.78 13.29
CA PRO A 107 0.53 3.56 12.72
C PRO A 107 -0.99 3.38 12.92
N ASP A 108 -1.52 3.81 14.05
CA ASP A 108 -2.95 3.68 14.37
C ASP A 108 -3.80 4.65 13.53
N ASP A 109 -3.30 5.86 13.27
CA ASP A 109 -3.96 6.82 12.39
C ASP A 109 -4.02 6.32 10.94
N VAL A 110 -2.91 5.72 10.47
CA VAL A 110 -2.84 5.10 9.13
C VAL A 110 -3.85 3.95 9.03
N LEU A 111 -3.92 3.10 10.06
CA LEU A 111 -4.88 2.00 10.12
C LEU A 111 -6.32 2.50 10.15
N ALA A 112 -6.63 3.48 11.01
CA ALA A 112 -7.97 4.07 11.11
C ALA A 112 -8.41 4.63 9.76
N ARG A 113 -7.53 5.35 9.05
CA ARG A 113 -7.84 5.90 7.73
C ARG A 113 -8.10 4.82 6.68
N ALA A 114 -7.32 3.74 6.69
CA ALA A 114 -7.54 2.60 5.80
C ALA A 114 -8.87 1.90 6.12
N LEU A 115 -9.19 1.68 7.40
CA LEU A 115 -10.45 1.05 7.83
C LEU A 115 -11.67 1.88 7.45
N THR A 116 -11.63 3.19 7.65
CA THR A 116 -12.72 4.09 7.24
C THR A 116 -12.97 3.98 5.75
N PHE A 117 -11.91 4.08 4.94
CA PHE A 117 -12.01 3.92 3.50
C PHE A 117 -12.59 2.55 3.09
N LEU A 118 -12.10 1.45 3.66
CA LEU A 118 -12.55 0.10 3.32
C LEU A 118 -14.01 -0.13 3.70
N LYS A 119 -14.48 0.42 4.82
CA LYS A 119 -15.89 0.36 5.22
C LYS A 119 -16.79 1.08 4.23
N GLU A 120 -16.37 2.24 3.73
CA GLU A 120 -17.13 3.01 2.74
C GLU A 120 -17.10 2.38 1.35
N PHE A 121 -15.98 1.75 0.98
CA PHE A 121 -15.78 1.20 -0.36
C PHE A 121 -16.42 -0.18 -0.58
N ILE A 122 -16.54 -1.00 0.47
CA ILE A 122 -17.07 -2.37 0.41
C ILE A 122 -18.59 -2.42 0.70
N GLN A 123 -19.18 -1.30 1.14
CA GLN A 123 -20.62 -1.18 1.44
C GLN A 123 -21.53 -1.33 0.21
#